data_AF-A0A1Q5KK84-F1
#
_entry.id   AF-A0A1Q5KK84-F1
#
_cell.length_a   1.000
_cell.length_b   1.000
_cell.length_c   1.000
_cell.angle_alpha   90.00
_cell.angle_beta   90.00
_cell.angle_gamma   90.00
#
_symmetry.space_group_name_H-M   'P 1'
#
loop_
_entity.id
_entity.type
_entity.pdbx_description
1 polymer ?
#
loop_
_entity_poly.entity_id
_entity_poly.type
_entity_poly.pdbx_seq_one_letter_code
_entity_poly.pdbx_strand_id
1 'polypeptide(L)'
;MTRSLQAVAYRRPSALESAADGRRLGLETSRGATPTGVQDHPSFFAGFLTTPQVAAAGLLAVADVAAARYYQPQLRASLDPVVTGNGDRLRFESFSGCGGVYARLDVLTPGLDGGEVGHGTTNVDVNNPLREALTRLGGDDPLHLRVGPDELAVTTLGGPVVEKKVPLPDRWLRGFAEAQVVAAGFDLRAELPAAEAVRFLRGLPRSDGGRRAPAAPRWVIPVGRGLRPTTRPVPGAVCLPGPERLTALQRVLRHATALRVYGPAVTGTAPAAAAWEVVLPGMRLTLTLSPDASRGFSGEGGVLDALATEEAAEDAELISVLLAWEPRVDVADLAAASGLTPDRVRAALVRLGTSGQVGYDTAEAAHFHRELPYDSGRAERHNPRLRSARALVEAGAVAVDGALATVTAEDGHLHRVRDEAGVLTCSCLWWARYRGGRGPCKHALAVRMLRRGAAPGAAVSAGAVRRGLAGIDGGVR
;
A
#
# COMPACT_ATOMS: atom_id res chain seq x y z
N MET A 1 -21.18 -23.74 42.04
CA MET A 1 -20.95 -22.86 40.88
C MET A 1 -20.15 -21.65 41.34
N THR A 2 -18.82 -21.71 41.22
CA THR A 2 -17.94 -20.58 41.52
C THR A 2 -17.96 -19.63 40.32
N ARG A 3 -18.59 -18.47 40.50
CA ARG A 3 -18.62 -17.39 39.50
C ARG A 3 -17.25 -16.72 39.55
N SER A 4 -16.34 -17.10 38.65
CA SER A 4 -15.07 -16.39 38.49
C SER A 4 -15.36 -14.96 38.06
N LEU A 5 -15.20 -14.01 38.99
CA LEU A 5 -15.19 -12.58 38.69
C LEU A 5 -13.94 -12.31 37.84
N GLN A 6 -14.09 -12.23 36.52
CA GLN A 6 -13.06 -11.64 35.68
C GLN A 6 -13.07 -10.13 35.95
N ALA A 7 -12.07 -9.65 36.68
CA ALA A 7 -11.82 -8.22 36.82
C ALA A 7 -11.32 -7.71 35.46
N VAL A 8 -12.12 -6.87 34.82
CA VAL A 8 -11.84 -6.30 33.52
C VAL A 8 -11.33 -4.87 33.73
N ALA A 9 -10.05 -4.61 33.48
CA ALA A 9 -9.44 -3.29 33.62
C ALA A 9 -9.41 -2.59 32.25
N TYR A 10 -10.09 -1.45 32.16
CA TYR A 10 -10.03 -0.56 31.00
C TYR A 10 -9.08 0.59 31.33
N ARG A 11 -8.20 1.02 30.41
CA ARG A 11 -7.29 2.16 30.69
C ARG A 11 -8.03 3.47 30.84
N ARG A 12 -9.22 3.58 30.26
CA ARG A 12 -10.10 4.75 30.32
C ARG A 12 -11.55 4.36 30.05
N PRO A 13 -12.53 5.23 30.38
CA PRO A 13 -13.92 5.01 30.00
C PRO A 13 -14.11 5.06 28.49
N SER A 14 -14.98 4.20 27.94
CA SER A 14 -15.58 4.39 26.62
C SER A 14 -16.33 5.72 26.58
N ALA A 15 -16.27 6.44 25.47
CA ALA A 15 -16.85 7.77 25.35
C ALA A 15 -17.66 7.91 24.05
N LEU A 16 -18.78 8.63 24.13
CA LEU A 16 -19.56 9.06 22.98
C LEU A 16 -19.36 10.56 22.82
N GLU A 17 -18.68 10.96 21.75
CA GLU A 17 -18.37 12.35 21.46
C GLU A 17 -19.23 12.87 20.31
N SER A 18 -19.79 14.06 20.46
CA SER A 18 -20.49 14.75 19.38
C SER A 18 -19.49 15.59 18.58
N ALA A 19 -19.39 15.32 17.28
CA ALA A 19 -18.56 16.04 16.32
C ALA A 19 -19.43 16.69 15.22
N ALA A 20 -18.85 17.62 14.45
CA ALA A 20 -19.56 18.35 13.40
C ALA A 20 -20.14 17.44 12.29
N ASP A 21 -19.62 16.22 12.17
CA ASP A 21 -20.02 15.18 11.21
C ASP A 21 -20.90 14.07 11.82
N GLY A 22 -21.26 14.14 13.11
CA GLY A 22 -22.12 13.17 13.77
C GLY A 22 -21.66 12.77 15.17
N ARG A 23 -22.15 11.64 15.69
CA ARG A 23 -21.72 11.08 16.98
C ARG A 23 -20.65 10.02 16.76
N ARG A 24 -19.52 10.14 17.44
CA ARG A 24 -18.40 9.20 17.42
C ARG A 24 -18.40 8.38 18.71
N LEU A 25 -18.57 7.08 18.60
CA LEU A 25 -18.48 6.15 19.72
C LEU A 25 -17.06 5.59 19.81
N GLY A 26 -16.31 5.99 20.84
CA GLY A 26 -15.04 5.39 21.21
C GLY A 26 -15.27 4.30 22.25
N LEU A 27 -15.01 3.05 21.89
CA LEU A 27 -15.05 1.92 22.83
C LEU A 27 -13.64 1.63 23.32
N GLU A 28 -13.45 1.68 24.63
CA GLU A 28 -12.22 1.16 25.23
C GLU A 28 -12.33 -0.36 25.31
N THR A 29 -11.30 -1.06 24.86
CA THR A 29 -11.18 -2.50 25.08
C THR A 29 -10.22 -2.74 26.24
N SER A 30 -10.58 -3.65 27.13
CA SER A 30 -9.71 -4.06 28.23
C SER A 30 -8.57 -4.97 27.78
N ARG A 31 -8.71 -5.54 26.58
CA ARG A 31 -7.87 -6.59 26.02
C ARG A 31 -7.70 -6.44 24.51
N GLY A 32 -6.53 -6.80 24.00
CA GLY A 32 -6.26 -6.94 22.58
C GLY A 32 -6.13 -8.42 22.17
N ALA A 33 -6.59 -8.75 20.96
CA ALA A 33 -6.38 -10.08 20.39
C ALA A 33 -4.96 -10.19 19.83
N THR A 34 -4.20 -11.16 20.31
CA THR A 34 -2.90 -11.57 19.74
C THR A 34 -3.03 -13.00 19.20
N PRO A 35 -2.07 -13.49 18.39
CA PRO A 35 -2.07 -14.89 17.96
C PRO A 35 -2.06 -15.91 19.11
N THR A 36 -1.63 -15.52 20.31
CA THR A 36 -1.63 -16.35 21.52
C THR A 36 -2.88 -16.20 22.38
N GLY A 37 -3.88 -15.43 21.94
CA GLY A 37 -5.12 -15.19 22.65
C GLY A 37 -5.30 -13.74 23.12
N VAL A 38 -6.22 -13.55 24.05
CA VAL A 38 -6.67 -12.22 24.47
C VAL A 38 -5.79 -11.73 25.64
N GLN A 39 -5.01 -10.66 25.43
CA GLN A 39 -4.09 -10.09 26.43
C GLN A 39 -4.54 -8.71 26.94
N ASP A 40 -4.33 -8.43 28.22
CA ASP A 40 -4.59 -7.11 28.81
C ASP A 40 -3.46 -6.14 28.38
N HIS A 41 -3.78 -5.11 27.58
CA HIS A 41 -2.86 -4.05 27.14
C HIS A 41 -1.57 -4.51 26.40
N PRO A 42 -1.69 -5.22 25.27
CA PRO A 42 -0.52 -5.76 24.58
C PRO A 42 0.44 -4.64 24.15
N SER A 43 1.70 -4.72 24.59
CA SER A 43 2.81 -4.01 23.95
C SER A 43 3.39 -4.91 22.88
N PHE A 44 3.58 -4.38 21.66
CA PHE A 44 4.09 -5.17 20.54
C PHE A 44 5.61 -5.28 20.58
N PHE A 45 6.32 -4.45 21.34
CA PHE A 45 7.77 -4.60 21.54
C PHE A 45 8.23 -3.80 22.76
N ALA A 46 9.21 -4.33 23.49
CA ALA A 46 9.96 -3.61 24.50
C ALA A 46 11.38 -4.21 24.56
N GLY A 47 12.37 -3.46 24.08
CA GLY A 47 13.73 -3.95 23.98
C GLY A 47 14.70 -2.91 23.42
N PHE A 48 15.95 -3.32 23.26
CA PHE A 48 17.03 -2.53 22.72
C PHE A 48 17.23 -2.76 21.22
N LEU A 49 17.86 -1.79 20.56
CA LEU A 49 18.38 -1.97 19.21
C LEU A 49 19.85 -2.38 19.30
N THR A 50 20.24 -3.40 18.54
CA THR A 50 21.64 -3.88 18.50
C THR A 50 22.58 -2.87 17.86
N THR A 51 22.07 -2.02 16.97
CA THR A 51 22.84 -0.93 16.33
C THR A 51 22.10 0.42 16.44
N PRO A 52 22.13 1.06 17.62
CA PRO A 52 21.37 2.28 17.93
C PRO A 52 21.49 3.41 16.90
N GLN A 53 22.70 3.72 16.46
CA GLN A 53 22.92 4.80 15.48
C GLN A 53 22.35 4.49 14.09
N VAL A 54 22.35 3.21 13.70
CA VAL A 54 21.80 2.76 12.42
C VAL A 54 20.28 2.87 12.46
N ALA A 55 19.67 2.39 13.55
CA ALA A 55 18.23 2.48 13.79
C ALA A 55 17.75 3.93 13.86
N ALA A 56 18.45 4.79 14.60
CA ALA A 56 18.14 6.21 14.68
C ALA A 56 18.22 6.90 13.32
N ALA A 57 19.27 6.63 12.53
CA ALA A 57 19.41 7.18 11.18
C ALA A 57 18.28 6.69 10.24
N GLY A 58 17.88 5.42 10.35
CA GLY A 58 16.77 4.84 9.61
C GLY A 58 15.42 5.46 9.97
N LEU A 59 15.11 5.57 11.27
CA LEU A 59 13.89 6.20 11.78
C LEU A 59 13.78 7.66 11.34
N LEU A 60 14.89 8.41 11.44
CA LEU A 60 14.96 9.78 10.95
C LEU A 60 14.78 9.86 9.43
N ALA A 61 15.24 8.88 8.65
CA ALA A 61 15.02 8.84 7.20
C ALA A 61 13.53 8.61 6.85
N VAL A 62 12.85 7.70 7.55
CA VAL A 62 11.40 7.49 7.42
C VAL A 62 10.64 8.77 7.79
N ALA A 63 11.02 9.42 8.89
CA ALA A 63 10.42 10.68 9.33
C ALA A 63 10.69 11.84 8.37
N ASP A 64 11.85 11.88 7.72
CA ASP A 64 12.18 12.86 6.69
C ASP A 64 11.34 12.71 5.44
N VAL A 65 11.10 11.48 5.00
CA VAL A 65 10.19 11.22 3.88
C VAL A 65 8.79 11.73 4.24
N ALA A 66 8.31 11.44 5.45
CA ALA A 66 7.00 11.90 5.92
C ALA A 66 6.86 13.43 5.89
N ALA A 67 7.90 14.15 6.30
CA ALA A 67 7.96 15.61 6.28
C ALA A 67 8.25 16.21 4.88
N ALA A 68 8.65 15.39 3.91
CA ALA A 68 9.05 15.87 2.59
C ALA A 68 7.86 16.06 1.65
N ARG A 69 7.92 17.10 0.82
CA ARG A 69 7.04 17.28 -0.34
C ARG A 69 7.89 17.54 -1.58
N TYR A 70 8.16 16.47 -2.33
CA TYR A 70 9.06 16.52 -3.50
C TYR A 70 8.46 17.24 -4.71
N TYR A 71 7.14 17.30 -4.80
CA TYR A 71 6.43 18.05 -5.86
C TYR A 71 5.67 19.23 -5.27
N GLN A 72 5.92 20.43 -5.82
CA GLN A 72 5.43 21.71 -5.30
C GLN A 72 5.74 21.86 -3.79
N PRO A 73 7.02 22.04 -3.40
CA PRO A 73 7.40 22.17 -1.99
C PRO A 73 6.55 23.24 -1.29
N GLN A 74 5.86 22.85 -0.23
CA GLN A 74 5.10 23.72 0.68
C GLN A 74 5.62 23.49 2.10
N LEU A 75 5.23 24.36 3.05
CA LEU A 75 5.60 24.23 4.44
C LEU A 75 5.23 22.84 4.99
N ARG A 76 6.09 22.32 5.85
CA ARG A 76 6.02 20.97 6.41
C ARG A 76 4.73 20.81 7.22
N ALA A 77 3.87 19.89 6.80
CA ALA A 77 3.01 19.19 7.76
C ALA A 77 3.81 17.98 8.23
N SER A 78 4.03 17.83 9.54
CA SER A 78 4.49 16.54 10.06
C SER A 78 3.41 15.52 9.73
N LEU A 79 3.82 14.39 9.16
CA LEU A 79 2.95 13.27 8.90
C LEU A 79 3.57 12.07 9.59
N ASP A 80 2.70 11.20 10.06
CA ASP A 80 3.04 10.36 11.19
C ASP A 80 3.35 8.94 10.72
N PRO A 81 4.59 8.44 10.92
CA PRO A 81 4.93 7.08 10.55
C PRO A 81 4.00 6.04 11.17
N VAL A 82 3.68 5.02 10.39
CA VAL A 82 3.03 3.79 10.87
C VAL A 82 4.11 2.87 11.41
N VAL A 83 3.88 2.25 12.56
CA VAL A 83 4.73 1.23 13.15
C VAL A 83 3.95 -0.08 13.21
N THR A 84 4.49 -1.15 12.65
CA THR A 84 3.88 -2.50 12.70
C THR A 84 4.85 -3.48 13.34
N GLY A 85 4.38 -4.24 14.32
CA GLY A 85 5.04 -5.44 14.84
C GLY A 85 4.49 -6.68 14.16
N ASN A 86 5.37 -7.56 13.69
CA ASN A 86 5.01 -8.73 12.89
C ASN A 86 5.59 -10.05 13.43
N GLY A 87 5.85 -10.17 14.75
CA GLY A 87 6.40 -11.40 15.30
C GLY A 87 7.93 -11.49 15.20
N ASP A 88 8.49 -11.21 14.02
CA ASP A 88 9.94 -11.36 13.75
C ASP A 88 10.68 -10.02 13.57
N ARG A 89 9.94 -8.92 13.40
CA ARG A 89 10.49 -7.60 13.07
C ARG A 89 9.55 -6.45 13.39
N LEU A 90 10.11 -5.25 13.48
CA LEU A 90 9.38 -3.99 13.48
C LEU A 90 9.49 -3.31 12.11
N ARG A 91 8.36 -2.77 11.62
CA ARG A 91 8.28 -2.04 10.35
C ARG A 91 7.84 -0.61 10.60
N PHE A 92 8.63 0.36 10.16
CA PHE A 92 8.30 1.78 10.22
C PHE A 92 8.05 2.29 8.81
N GLU A 93 6.84 2.76 8.54
CA GLU A 93 6.37 3.12 7.21
C GLU A 93 5.92 4.58 7.14
N SER A 94 6.22 5.27 6.04
CA SER A 94 5.70 6.61 5.80
C SER A 94 5.51 6.92 4.33
N PHE A 95 4.73 7.95 4.03
CA PHE A 95 4.63 8.52 2.70
C PHE A 95 5.02 9.99 2.70
N SER A 96 5.63 10.44 1.61
CA SER A 96 5.80 11.87 1.40
C SER A 96 4.48 12.62 1.34
N GLY A 97 4.48 13.92 1.63
CA GLY A 97 3.28 14.75 1.60
C GLY A 97 2.64 14.85 0.21
N CYS A 98 3.40 14.66 -0.87
CA CYS A 98 2.86 14.51 -2.23
C CYS A 98 2.43 13.07 -2.59
N GLY A 99 2.65 12.11 -1.68
CA GLY A 99 2.34 10.69 -1.87
C GLY A 99 3.21 10.00 -2.92
N GLY A 100 4.30 10.63 -3.36
CA GLY A 100 5.18 10.09 -4.39
C GLY A 100 6.15 9.06 -3.83
N VAL A 101 6.68 9.26 -2.62
CA VAL A 101 7.68 8.36 -2.03
C VAL A 101 7.05 7.61 -0.88
N TYR A 102 7.16 6.29 -0.92
CA TYR A 102 6.85 5.40 0.19
C TYR A 102 8.17 4.95 0.82
N ALA A 103 8.33 5.16 2.12
CA ALA A 103 9.48 4.70 2.88
C ALA A 103 9.08 3.56 3.81
N ARG A 104 9.94 2.54 3.91
CA ARG A 104 9.83 1.49 4.92
C ARG A 104 11.21 1.18 5.52
N LEU A 105 11.32 1.23 6.84
CA LEU A 105 12.43 0.66 7.60
C LEU A 105 11.95 -0.65 8.24
N ASP A 106 12.56 -1.76 7.86
CA ASP A 106 12.40 -3.04 8.55
C ASP A 106 13.57 -3.21 9.54
N VAL A 107 13.29 -3.30 10.83
CA VAL A 107 14.23 -3.70 11.89
C VAL A 107 14.04 -5.20 12.13
N LEU A 108 14.92 -5.99 11.52
CA LEU A 108 14.86 -7.45 11.53
C LEU A 108 15.30 -8.01 12.89
N THR A 109 15.08 -9.31 13.12
CA THR A 109 15.48 -9.97 14.38
C THR A 109 16.93 -9.67 14.81
N PRO A 110 17.96 -9.68 13.94
CA PRO A 110 19.33 -9.33 14.35
C PRO A 110 19.52 -7.85 14.74
N GLY A 111 18.56 -6.99 14.39
CA GLY A 111 18.50 -5.58 14.78
C GLY A 111 17.91 -5.33 16.17
N LEU A 112 17.35 -6.37 16.80
CA LEU A 112 16.57 -6.30 18.04
C LEU A 112 17.28 -7.11 19.13
N ASP A 113 17.34 -6.56 20.34
CA ASP A 113 17.89 -7.21 21.53
C ASP A 113 16.93 -7.05 22.71
N GLY A 114 16.35 -8.16 23.15
CA GLY A 114 15.33 -8.19 24.21
C GLY A 114 13.90 -7.99 23.71
N GLY A 115 12.96 -8.69 24.37
CA GLY A 115 11.53 -8.69 24.10
C GLY A 115 11.14 -9.52 22.86
N GLU A 116 10.13 -10.38 23.00
CA GLU A 116 9.47 -10.94 21.81
C GLU A 116 8.74 -9.81 21.07
N VAL A 117 8.86 -9.78 19.74
CA VAL A 117 8.07 -8.84 18.94
C VAL A 117 6.66 -9.41 18.86
N GLY A 118 5.70 -8.73 19.48
CA GLY A 118 4.28 -9.01 19.33
C GLY A 118 3.72 -8.50 18.00
N HIS A 119 2.40 -8.58 17.88
CA HIS A 119 1.67 -8.25 16.65
C HIS A 119 0.76 -7.05 16.87
N GLY A 120 0.82 -6.08 15.96
CA GLY A 120 -0.05 -4.92 16.01
C GLY A 120 0.46 -3.75 15.18
N THR A 121 -0.38 -2.72 15.03
CA THR A 121 -0.04 -1.51 14.29
C THR A 121 -0.43 -0.26 15.08
N THR A 122 0.46 0.72 15.11
CA THR A 122 0.20 2.07 15.63
C THR A 122 0.71 3.11 14.63
N ASN A 123 0.41 4.37 14.84
CA ASN A 123 0.92 5.45 14.03
C ASN A 123 1.17 6.67 14.91
N VAL A 124 2.39 7.22 14.84
CA VAL A 124 2.92 8.15 15.84
C VAL A 124 3.63 9.31 15.15
N ASP A 125 3.56 10.52 15.71
CA ASP A 125 4.27 11.68 15.17
C ASP A 125 5.74 11.63 15.59
N VAL A 126 6.67 11.64 14.63
CA VAL A 126 8.09 11.83 14.94
C VAL A 126 8.38 13.33 15.02
N ASN A 127 7.97 13.91 16.15
CA ASN A 127 8.08 15.32 16.45
C ASN A 127 9.55 15.79 16.65
N ASN A 128 9.74 17.09 16.90
CA ASN A 128 11.08 17.65 17.12
C ASN A 128 11.81 17.05 18.33
N PRO A 129 11.20 16.94 19.54
CA PRO A 129 11.82 16.25 20.68
C PRO A 129 12.36 14.85 20.36
N LEU A 130 11.57 14.01 19.67
CA LEU A 130 12.02 12.67 19.28
C LEU A 130 13.16 12.74 18.26
N ARG A 131 13.05 13.60 17.24
CA ARG A 131 14.12 13.79 16.24
C ARG A 131 15.43 14.20 16.88
N GLU A 132 15.36 15.10 17.84
CA GLU A 132 16.50 15.57 18.61
C GLU A 132 17.13 14.46 19.46
N ALA A 133 16.31 13.68 20.17
CA ALA A 133 16.78 12.54 20.95
C ALA A 133 17.52 11.51 20.08
N LEU A 134 16.96 11.19 18.90
CA LEU A 134 17.58 10.27 17.93
C LEU A 134 18.85 10.84 17.30
N THR A 135 18.93 12.16 17.07
CA THR A 135 20.10 12.81 16.45
C THR A 135 21.30 12.87 17.40
N ARG A 136 21.04 12.95 18.71
CA ARG A 136 22.09 13.07 19.75
C ARG A 136 22.76 11.74 20.13
N LEU A 137 22.30 10.60 19.61
CA LEU A 137 22.86 9.29 19.95
C LEU A 137 24.33 9.15 19.52
N GLY A 138 25.18 8.92 20.52
CA GLY A 138 26.58 8.48 20.38
C GLY A 138 26.71 7.07 19.82
N GLY A 139 27.95 6.64 19.57
CA GLY A 139 28.26 5.33 18.97
C GLY A 139 27.80 4.16 19.82
N ASP A 140 28.05 4.27 21.13
CA ASP A 140 27.79 3.22 22.12
C ASP A 140 26.56 3.53 22.99
N ASP A 141 25.80 4.59 22.66
CA ASP A 141 24.62 4.96 23.42
C ASP A 141 23.50 3.91 23.23
N PRO A 142 22.94 3.34 24.31
CA PRO A 142 21.83 2.42 24.19
C PRO A 142 20.59 3.15 23.66
N LEU A 143 19.83 2.46 22.82
CA LEU A 143 18.52 2.89 22.37
C LEU A 143 17.51 1.82 22.75
N HIS A 144 16.61 2.16 23.66
CA HIS A 144 15.50 1.28 24.02
C HIS A 144 14.22 1.78 23.36
N LEU A 145 13.49 0.88 22.72
CA LEU A 145 12.19 1.13 22.12
C LEU A 145 11.10 0.37 22.87
N ARG A 146 9.96 1.03 23.01
CA ARG A 146 8.71 0.39 23.40
C ARG A 146 7.61 0.81 22.44
N VAL A 147 6.92 -0.18 21.87
CA VAL A 147 5.85 0.04 20.89
C VAL A 147 4.57 -0.57 21.44
N GLY A 148 3.50 0.21 21.45
CA GLY A 148 2.17 -0.24 21.85
C GLY A 148 1.08 0.31 20.93
N PRO A 149 -0.19 -0.07 21.16
CA PRO A 149 -1.33 0.33 20.32
C PRO A 149 -1.55 1.84 20.26
N ASP A 150 -1.17 2.56 21.33
CA ASP A 150 -1.44 3.98 21.52
C ASP A 150 -0.18 4.85 21.58
N GLU A 151 1.02 4.26 21.59
CA GLU A 151 2.26 5.03 21.77
C GLU A 151 3.51 4.32 21.23
N LEU A 152 4.51 5.14 20.92
CA LEU A 152 5.90 4.77 20.71
C LEU A 152 6.74 5.51 21.75
N ALA A 153 7.49 4.77 22.56
CA ALA A 153 8.45 5.37 23.48
C ALA A 153 9.88 5.04 23.05
N VAL A 154 10.72 6.07 23.01
CA VAL A 154 12.15 5.98 22.72
C VAL A 154 12.90 6.45 23.96
N THR A 155 13.72 5.58 24.54
CA THR A 155 14.53 5.92 25.72
C THR A 155 16.00 5.90 25.35
N THR A 156 16.66 7.02 25.60
CA THR A 156 18.11 7.19 25.47
C THR A 156 18.70 7.55 26.83
N LEU A 157 20.01 7.78 26.92
CA LEU A 157 20.65 8.28 28.15
C LEU A 157 20.07 9.63 28.63
N GLY A 158 19.48 10.42 27.73
CA GLY A 158 18.80 11.68 28.06
C GLY A 158 17.38 11.51 28.63
N GLY A 159 16.90 10.27 28.76
CA GLY A 159 15.57 9.94 29.26
C GLY A 159 14.58 9.49 28.17
N PRO A 160 13.33 9.18 28.56
CA PRO A 160 12.29 8.72 27.64
C PRO A 160 11.62 9.89 26.90
N VAL A 161 11.37 9.70 25.61
CA VAL A 161 10.48 10.50 24.77
C VAL A 161 9.32 9.61 24.35
N VAL A 162 8.09 10.04 24.60
CA VAL A 162 6.88 9.25 24.32
C VAL A 162 6.03 9.98 23.30
N GLU A 163 5.80 9.33 22.17
CA GLU A 163 4.93 9.79 21.10
C GLU A 163 3.60 9.05 21.15
N LYS A 164 2.51 9.81 21.10
CA LYS A 164 1.15 9.26 21.14
C LYS A 164 0.65 8.94 19.75
N LYS A 165 -0.36 8.07 19.69
CA LYS A 165 -1.09 7.79 18.47
C LYS A 165 -1.79 9.03 17.96
N VAL A 166 -1.74 9.21 16.65
CA VAL A 166 -2.29 10.36 15.93
C VAL A 166 -3.25 9.88 14.82
N PRO A 167 -3.98 10.73 14.10
CA PRO A 167 -4.80 10.29 12.97
C PRO A 167 -3.95 10.08 11.69
N LEU A 168 -4.21 9.02 10.93
CA LEU A 168 -3.57 8.82 9.62
C LEU A 168 -4.27 9.63 8.51
N PRO A 169 -3.52 10.27 7.60
CA PRO A 169 -4.12 10.95 6.45
C PRO A 169 -4.76 9.97 5.44
N ASP A 170 -5.98 10.24 4.98
CA ASP A 170 -6.68 9.47 3.93
C ASP A 170 -5.84 9.18 2.68
N ARG A 171 -5.02 10.16 2.28
CA ARG A 171 -4.14 10.02 1.12
C ARG A 171 -3.09 8.92 1.29
N TRP A 172 -2.63 8.65 2.51
CA TRP A 172 -1.65 7.59 2.81
C TRP A 172 -2.32 6.22 2.72
N LEU A 173 -3.54 6.09 3.26
CA LEU A 173 -4.32 4.86 3.17
C LEU A 173 -4.48 4.40 1.71
N ARG A 174 -4.86 5.32 0.81
CA ARG A 174 -4.86 5.05 -0.64
C ARG A 174 -3.47 4.73 -1.18
N GLY A 175 -2.45 5.46 -0.74
CA GLY A 175 -1.06 5.26 -1.15
C GLY A 175 -0.55 3.85 -0.82
N PHE A 176 -0.84 3.32 0.37
CA PHE A 176 -0.44 1.98 0.80
C PHE A 176 -1.02 0.87 -0.08
N ALA A 177 -2.31 0.99 -0.45
CA ALA A 177 -2.97 0.05 -1.35
C ALA A 177 -2.36 0.08 -2.76
N GLU A 178 -1.99 1.24 -3.26
CA GLU A 178 -1.39 1.39 -4.59
C GLU A 178 0.08 0.96 -4.61
N ALA A 179 0.83 1.29 -3.56
CA ALA A 179 2.25 0.93 -3.45
C ALA A 179 2.46 -0.59 -3.42
N GLN A 180 1.59 -1.35 -2.74
CA GLN A 180 1.72 -2.81 -2.74
C GLN A 180 1.40 -3.44 -4.10
N VAL A 181 0.38 -2.94 -4.81
CA VAL A 181 0.04 -3.43 -6.17
C VAL A 181 1.22 -3.20 -7.10
N VAL A 182 1.83 -2.01 -7.01
CA VAL A 182 2.99 -1.66 -7.81
C VAL A 182 4.21 -2.51 -7.43
N ALA A 183 4.51 -2.66 -6.14
CA ALA A 183 5.69 -3.39 -5.66
C ALA A 183 5.61 -4.90 -5.91
N ALA A 184 4.40 -5.48 -5.97
CA ALA A 184 4.18 -6.88 -6.29
C ALA A 184 4.66 -7.26 -7.70
N GLY A 185 4.78 -6.30 -8.61
CA GLY A 185 5.31 -6.50 -9.97
C GLY A 185 6.81 -6.21 -10.12
N PHE A 186 7.56 -6.08 -9.03
CA PHE A 186 8.99 -5.76 -9.08
C PHE A 186 9.87 -7.00 -8.95
N ASP A 187 10.97 -7.00 -9.71
CA ASP A 187 12.06 -7.94 -9.55
C ASP A 187 13.32 -7.21 -9.07
N LEU A 188 14.26 -7.93 -8.45
CA LEU A 188 15.61 -7.42 -8.21
C LEU A 188 16.33 -7.18 -9.55
N ARG A 189 16.78 -5.95 -9.77
CA ARG A 189 17.44 -5.50 -11.01
C ARG A 189 18.93 -5.26 -10.85
N ALA A 190 19.36 -4.84 -9.67
CA ALA A 190 20.76 -4.59 -9.36
C ALA A 190 21.02 -4.77 -7.86
N GLU A 191 22.21 -5.26 -7.54
CA GLU A 191 22.77 -5.19 -6.19
C GLU A 191 24.17 -4.58 -6.28
N LEU A 192 24.39 -3.52 -5.51
CA LEU A 192 25.65 -2.78 -5.47
C LEU A 192 26.29 -2.96 -4.10
N PRO A 193 27.62 -3.21 -4.03
CA PRO A 193 28.33 -3.19 -2.76
C PRO A 193 28.35 -1.78 -2.15
N ALA A 194 28.56 -1.69 -0.84
CA ALA A 194 28.55 -0.43 -0.06
C ALA A 194 29.28 0.76 -0.74
N ALA A 195 30.52 0.57 -1.18
CA ALA A 195 31.30 1.64 -1.80
C ALA A 195 30.65 2.19 -3.07
N GLU A 196 30.07 1.31 -3.88
CA GLU A 196 29.37 1.66 -5.12
C GLU A 196 28.01 2.31 -4.84
N ALA A 197 27.28 1.82 -3.83
CA ALA A 197 26.06 2.43 -3.35
C ALA A 197 26.28 3.89 -2.90
N VAL A 198 27.33 4.12 -2.09
CA VAL A 198 27.70 5.46 -1.61
C VAL A 198 28.09 6.37 -2.77
N ARG A 199 28.92 5.88 -3.69
CA ARG A 199 29.34 6.63 -4.88
C ARG A 199 28.14 7.03 -5.74
N PHE A 200 27.26 6.08 -6.02
CA PHE A 200 26.05 6.32 -6.81
C PHE A 200 25.12 7.35 -6.15
N LEU A 201 24.73 7.12 -4.88
CA LEU A 201 23.76 7.98 -4.18
C LEU A 201 24.31 9.39 -3.91
N ARG A 202 25.61 9.54 -3.67
CA ARG A 202 26.26 10.88 -3.56
C ARG A 202 26.41 11.58 -4.91
N GLY A 203 26.52 10.82 -5.99
CA GLY A 203 26.62 11.35 -7.36
C GLY A 203 25.28 11.76 -7.98
N LEU A 204 24.16 11.51 -7.31
CA LEU A 204 22.86 11.96 -7.78
C LEU A 204 22.77 13.50 -7.75
N PRO A 205 22.12 14.13 -8.74
CA PRO A 205 21.87 15.56 -8.72
C PRO A 205 21.15 15.96 -7.44
N ARG A 206 21.66 16.97 -6.74
CA ARG A 206 20.97 17.55 -5.58
C ARG A 206 19.78 18.37 -6.08
N SER A 207 18.71 18.43 -5.30
CA SER A 207 17.69 19.44 -5.52
C SER A 207 18.29 20.82 -5.25
N ASP A 208 18.54 21.59 -6.30
CA ASP A 208 18.58 23.04 -6.17
C ASP A 208 17.16 23.47 -5.80
N GLY A 209 16.98 24.03 -4.60
CA GLY A 209 15.68 24.36 -3.98
C GLY A 209 14.80 25.39 -4.71
N GLY A 210 14.89 25.48 -6.04
CA GLY A 210 14.09 26.33 -6.89
C GLY A 210 12.89 25.61 -7.56
N ARG A 211 11.94 26.43 -8.04
CA ARG A 211 10.77 26.06 -8.85
C ARG A 211 11.17 25.49 -10.23
N ARG A 212 11.92 24.38 -10.29
CA ARG A 212 12.16 23.69 -11.55
C ARG A 212 11.00 22.73 -11.83
N ALA A 213 10.54 22.73 -13.07
CA ALA A 213 9.60 21.72 -13.56
C ALA A 213 10.17 20.31 -13.27
N PRO A 214 9.32 19.32 -12.95
CA PRO A 214 9.78 17.95 -12.73
C PRO A 214 10.59 17.49 -13.94
N ALA A 215 11.85 17.13 -13.72
CA ALA A 215 12.71 16.64 -14.79
C ALA A 215 12.16 15.31 -15.31
N ALA A 216 12.30 15.06 -16.61
CA ALA A 216 11.97 13.76 -17.21
C ALA A 216 12.63 12.63 -16.40
N PRO A 217 11.98 11.47 -16.25
CA PRO A 217 12.54 10.37 -15.50
C PRO A 217 13.89 9.98 -16.09
N ARG A 218 14.87 9.75 -15.20
CA ARG A 218 16.15 9.19 -15.59
C ARG A 218 16.03 7.68 -15.63
N TRP A 219 16.97 7.05 -16.31
CA TRP A 219 17.10 5.61 -16.34
C TRP A 219 18.52 5.25 -15.92
N VAL A 220 18.66 4.12 -15.22
CA VAL A 220 19.97 3.56 -14.87
C VAL A 220 20.03 2.12 -15.34
N ILE A 221 21.20 1.64 -15.73
CA ILE A 221 21.41 0.25 -16.11
C ILE A 221 22.56 -0.34 -15.26
N PRO A 222 22.44 -1.59 -14.79
CA PRO A 222 23.55 -2.29 -14.16
C PRO A 222 24.71 -2.46 -15.15
N VAL A 223 25.91 -2.03 -14.75
CA VAL A 223 27.14 -2.24 -15.52
C VAL A 223 28.26 -2.61 -14.55
N GLY A 224 28.79 -3.83 -14.69
CA GLY A 224 29.76 -4.37 -13.74
C GLY A 224 29.17 -4.42 -12.33
N ARG A 225 29.82 -3.72 -11.38
CA ARG A 225 29.38 -3.63 -9.97
C ARG A 225 28.58 -2.37 -9.63
N GLY A 226 28.27 -1.53 -10.62
CA GLY A 226 27.65 -0.22 -10.41
C GLY A 226 26.45 0.04 -11.32
N LEU A 227 25.92 1.26 -11.23
CA LEU A 227 24.82 1.75 -12.06
C LEU A 227 25.31 2.88 -12.95
N ARG A 228 24.99 2.80 -14.24
CA ARG A 228 25.28 3.86 -15.21
C ARG A 228 23.99 4.55 -15.66
N PRO A 229 23.92 5.89 -15.67
CA PRO A 229 22.80 6.60 -16.27
C PRO A 229 22.66 6.30 -17.76
N THR A 230 21.42 6.17 -18.22
CA THR A 230 21.03 6.12 -19.62
C THR A 230 19.88 7.10 -19.87
N THR A 231 19.79 7.59 -21.10
CA THR A 231 18.75 8.54 -21.53
C THR A 231 17.48 7.86 -22.01
N ARG A 232 17.49 6.52 -22.16
CA ARG A 232 16.38 5.74 -22.71
C ARG A 232 16.10 4.48 -21.89
N PRO A 233 14.83 4.04 -21.82
CA PRO A 233 14.46 2.75 -21.28
C PRO A 233 14.93 1.64 -22.23
N VAL A 234 16.08 1.06 -21.90
CA VAL A 234 16.65 -0.10 -22.61
C VAL A 234 16.41 -1.37 -21.78
N PRO A 235 16.48 -2.58 -22.39
CA PRO A 235 16.40 -3.82 -21.63
C PRO A 235 17.37 -3.83 -20.44
N GLY A 236 16.87 -4.19 -19.26
CA GLY A 236 17.65 -4.19 -18.01
C GLY A 236 17.77 -2.84 -17.31
N ALA A 237 17.28 -1.74 -17.90
CA ALA A 237 17.27 -0.44 -17.23
C ALA A 237 16.20 -0.38 -16.12
N VAL A 238 16.46 0.43 -15.10
CA VAL A 238 15.52 0.78 -14.03
C VAL A 238 15.21 2.26 -14.09
N CYS A 239 13.93 2.60 -13.94
CA CYS A 239 13.48 3.98 -13.89
C CYS A 239 13.93 4.64 -12.57
N LEU A 240 14.42 5.88 -12.66
CA LEU A 240 14.72 6.76 -11.54
C LEU A 240 13.95 8.08 -11.72
N PRO A 241 12.66 8.10 -11.35
CA PRO A 241 11.80 9.27 -11.49
C PRO A 241 12.06 10.26 -10.36
N GLY A 242 12.79 11.35 -10.65
CA GLY A 242 13.17 12.37 -9.68
C GLY A 242 14.26 11.89 -8.72
N PRO A 243 15.56 11.88 -9.11
CA PRO A 243 16.67 11.41 -8.29
C PRO A 243 16.72 12.01 -6.88
N GLU A 244 16.30 13.26 -6.74
CA GLU A 244 16.20 13.98 -5.48
C GLU A 244 15.33 13.29 -4.42
N ARG A 245 14.38 12.46 -4.87
CA ARG A 245 13.47 11.69 -4.02
C ARG A 245 14.18 10.61 -3.21
N LEU A 246 15.43 10.31 -3.55
CA LEU A 246 16.31 9.42 -2.78
C LEU A 246 17.15 10.14 -1.71
N THR A 247 16.98 11.46 -1.53
CA THR A 247 17.77 12.24 -0.56
C THR A 247 17.71 11.69 0.87
N ALA A 248 16.57 11.12 1.29
CA ALA A 248 16.44 10.57 2.64
C ALA A 248 17.41 9.39 2.90
N LEU A 249 17.83 8.65 1.86
CA LEU A 249 18.83 7.59 1.98
C LEU A 249 20.22 8.13 2.39
N GLN A 250 20.51 9.42 2.16
CA GLN A 250 21.80 10.01 2.53
C GLN A 250 22.11 9.88 4.03
N ARG A 251 21.08 9.83 4.88
CA ARG A 251 21.22 9.68 6.34
C ARG A 251 21.88 8.37 6.76
N VAL A 252 21.62 7.29 6.03
CA VAL A 252 22.08 5.94 6.38
C VAL A 252 23.30 5.48 5.59
N LEU A 253 23.78 6.28 4.63
CA LEU A 253 24.85 5.89 3.71
C LEU A 253 26.13 5.42 4.39
N ARG A 254 26.49 6.01 5.54
CA ARG A 254 27.70 5.61 6.27
C ARG A 254 27.62 4.19 6.86
N HIS A 255 26.41 3.67 6.99
CA HIS A 255 26.10 2.36 7.57
C HIS A 255 25.69 1.34 6.49
N ALA A 256 25.62 1.75 5.22
CA ALA A 256 25.17 0.91 4.13
C ALA A 256 26.16 -0.24 3.89
N THR A 257 25.64 -1.45 3.77
CA THR A 257 26.39 -2.65 3.39
C THR A 257 26.17 -3.02 1.92
N ALA A 258 24.98 -2.72 1.39
CA ALA A 258 24.63 -2.84 -0.02
C ALA A 258 23.49 -1.89 -0.42
N LEU A 259 23.28 -1.70 -1.72
CA LEU A 259 22.09 -1.09 -2.30
C LEU A 259 21.46 -2.08 -3.28
N ARG A 260 20.20 -2.44 -3.03
CA ARG A 260 19.39 -3.24 -3.96
C ARG A 260 18.39 -2.35 -4.67
N VAL A 261 18.22 -2.59 -5.96
CA VAL A 261 17.33 -1.81 -6.82
C VAL A 261 16.34 -2.75 -7.45
N TYR A 262 15.05 -2.44 -7.29
CA TYR A 262 13.94 -3.24 -7.79
C TYR A 262 13.10 -2.42 -8.76
N GLY A 263 12.50 -3.10 -9.72
CA GLY A 263 11.58 -2.49 -10.67
C GLY A 263 10.98 -3.49 -11.63
N PRO A 264 9.98 -3.08 -12.43
CA PRO A 264 9.35 -3.95 -13.41
C PRO A 264 10.27 -4.11 -14.63
N ALA A 265 9.94 -5.09 -15.49
CA ALA A 265 10.61 -5.21 -16.77
C ALA A 265 10.28 -4.02 -17.66
N VAL A 266 11.27 -3.51 -18.37
CA VAL A 266 11.07 -2.43 -19.35
C VAL A 266 10.32 -2.99 -20.56
N THR A 267 9.03 -2.68 -20.66
CA THR A 267 8.15 -3.10 -21.77
C THR A 267 7.80 -1.96 -22.73
N GLY A 268 8.26 -0.74 -22.46
CA GLY A 268 7.97 0.44 -23.27
C GLY A 268 8.73 1.68 -22.81
N THR A 269 8.26 2.85 -23.26
CA THR A 269 8.92 4.14 -22.97
C THR A 269 8.33 4.90 -21.78
N ALA A 270 7.24 4.39 -21.20
CA ALA A 270 6.57 5.04 -20.10
C ALA A 270 7.44 5.03 -18.83
N PRO A 271 7.41 6.12 -18.04
CA PRO A 271 8.00 6.13 -16.70
C PRO A 271 7.41 4.99 -15.86
N ALA A 272 8.27 4.31 -15.08
CA ALA A 272 7.86 3.22 -14.19
C ALA A 272 8.26 3.53 -12.75
N ALA A 273 7.54 2.90 -11.80
CA ALA A 273 7.93 2.92 -10.40
C ALA A 273 9.15 2.03 -10.17
N ALA A 274 9.89 2.31 -9.10
CA ALA A 274 11.06 1.53 -8.70
C ALA A 274 11.28 1.63 -7.18
N ALA A 275 11.89 0.60 -6.58
CA ALA A 275 12.27 0.60 -5.17
C ALA A 275 13.79 0.56 -5.00
N TRP A 276 14.27 1.29 -4.00
CA TRP A 276 15.68 1.48 -3.68
C TRP A 276 15.89 1.12 -2.21
N GLU A 277 16.53 -0.02 -1.96
CA GLU A 277 16.73 -0.60 -0.63
C GLU A 277 18.20 -0.49 -0.23
N VAL A 278 18.47 0.26 0.85
CA VAL A 278 19.77 0.24 1.51
C VAL A 278 19.76 -0.87 2.55
N VAL A 279 20.67 -1.84 2.40
CA VAL A 279 20.90 -2.92 3.36
C VAL A 279 21.78 -2.37 4.48
N LEU A 280 21.35 -2.57 5.72
CA LEU A 280 21.98 -2.05 6.94
C LEU A 280 22.23 -3.21 7.93
N PRO A 281 23.14 -3.06 8.90
CA PRO A 281 23.28 -4.03 9.98
C PRO A 281 21.94 -4.28 10.69
N GLY A 282 21.41 -5.51 10.61
CA GLY A 282 20.13 -5.89 11.22
C GLY A 282 18.87 -5.19 10.65
N MET A 283 18.99 -4.44 9.56
CA MET A 283 17.93 -3.54 9.08
C MET A 283 17.89 -3.42 7.54
N ARG A 284 16.75 -3.00 7.00
CA ARG A 284 16.60 -2.62 5.58
C ARG A 284 15.80 -1.33 5.47
N LEU A 285 16.32 -0.32 4.76
CA LEU A 285 15.58 0.92 4.47
C LEU A 285 15.25 0.99 2.98
N THR A 286 13.97 0.94 2.65
CA THR A 286 13.46 0.94 1.27
C THR A 286 12.71 2.22 0.97
N LEU A 287 13.08 2.90 -0.12
CA LEU A 287 12.29 3.97 -0.73
C LEU A 287 11.69 3.50 -2.05
N THR A 288 10.36 3.47 -2.12
CA THR A 288 9.62 3.15 -3.34
C THR A 288 9.11 4.44 -3.98
N LEU A 289 9.47 4.65 -5.24
CA LEU A 289 9.17 5.85 -6.00
C LEU A 289 8.01 5.59 -6.95
N SER A 290 6.97 6.42 -6.89
CA SER A 290 5.93 6.46 -7.91
C SER A 290 6.51 6.80 -9.30
N PRO A 291 5.83 6.43 -10.41
CA PRO A 291 6.38 6.52 -11.76
C PRO A 291 6.81 7.91 -12.22
N ASP A 292 6.28 8.97 -11.62
CA ASP A 292 6.55 10.36 -12.01
C ASP A 292 6.67 11.24 -10.77
N ALA A 293 7.62 12.18 -10.77
CA ALA A 293 7.86 13.07 -9.64
C ALA A 293 6.64 13.94 -9.28
N SER A 294 5.78 14.26 -10.25
CA SER A 294 4.55 15.02 -10.06
C SER A 294 3.33 14.18 -9.65
N ARG A 295 3.47 12.85 -9.58
CA ARG A 295 2.38 11.91 -9.33
C ARG A 295 2.59 11.16 -8.01
N GLY A 296 1.57 11.14 -7.16
CA GLY A 296 1.54 10.26 -5.99
C GLY A 296 0.91 8.90 -6.28
N PHE A 297 1.23 7.90 -5.47
CA PHE A 297 0.66 6.55 -5.54
C PHE A 297 -0.86 6.53 -5.44
N SER A 298 -1.44 7.39 -4.59
CA SER A 298 -2.88 7.43 -4.31
C SER A 298 -3.80 7.75 -5.51
N GLY A 299 -3.24 8.07 -6.68
CA GLY A 299 -3.98 8.32 -7.91
C GLY A 299 -3.63 7.38 -9.07
N GLU A 300 -2.88 6.31 -8.82
CA GLU A 300 -2.39 5.39 -9.85
C GLU A 300 -3.45 4.40 -10.33
N GLY A 301 -4.47 4.07 -9.54
CA GLY A 301 -5.62 3.28 -9.96
C GLY A 301 -5.33 1.80 -10.23
N GLY A 302 -4.22 1.26 -9.73
CA GLY A 302 -3.85 -0.15 -9.89
C GLY A 302 -4.80 -1.09 -9.15
N VAL A 303 -5.45 -0.60 -8.09
CA VAL A 303 -6.42 -1.38 -7.29
C VAL A 303 -7.76 -1.60 -7.99
N LEU A 304 -8.09 -0.79 -9.01
CA LEU A 304 -9.46 -0.70 -9.54
C LEU A 304 -9.98 -2.00 -10.15
N ASP A 305 -9.12 -2.74 -10.83
CA ASP A 305 -9.50 -3.98 -11.50
C ASP A 305 -9.84 -5.11 -10.53
N ALA A 306 -9.13 -5.17 -9.39
CA ALA A 306 -9.44 -6.12 -8.33
C ALA A 306 -10.74 -5.72 -7.62
N LEU A 307 -10.91 -4.43 -7.28
CA LEU A 307 -12.11 -3.90 -6.61
C LEU A 307 -13.39 -3.95 -7.46
N ALA A 308 -13.26 -4.09 -8.78
CA ALA A 308 -14.36 -4.26 -9.71
C ALA A 308 -14.85 -5.71 -9.84
N THR A 309 -14.20 -6.66 -9.16
CA THR A 309 -14.61 -8.07 -9.13
C THR A 309 -15.64 -8.27 -8.00
N GLU A 310 -16.75 -8.94 -8.29
CA GLU A 310 -17.82 -9.14 -7.31
C GLU A 310 -17.39 -10.08 -6.18
N GLU A 311 -16.74 -11.20 -6.50
CA GLU A 311 -16.31 -12.19 -5.49
C GLU A 311 -15.14 -11.69 -4.62
N ALA A 312 -14.41 -10.67 -5.08
CA ALA A 312 -13.26 -10.14 -4.33
C ALA A 312 -13.66 -9.64 -2.94
N ALA A 313 -14.94 -9.34 -2.74
CA ALA A 313 -15.42 -8.94 -1.44
C ALA A 313 -15.41 -10.06 -0.41
N GLU A 314 -16.08 -11.15 -0.74
CA GLU A 314 -16.18 -12.36 0.08
C GLU A 314 -14.81 -13.04 0.21
N ASP A 315 -14.03 -13.07 -0.88
CA ASP A 315 -12.67 -13.61 -0.87
C ASP A 315 -11.77 -12.86 0.10
N ALA A 316 -11.88 -11.53 0.17
CA ALA A 316 -11.12 -10.73 1.12
C ALA A 316 -11.49 -11.07 2.57
N GLU A 317 -12.76 -11.28 2.88
CA GLU A 317 -13.20 -11.67 4.23
C GLU A 317 -12.61 -13.03 4.62
N LEU A 318 -12.67 -14.02 3.74
CA LEU A 318 -12.04 -15.33 3.95
C LEU A 318 -10.52 -15.21 4.15
N ILE A 319 -9.82 -14.51 3.24
CA ILE A 319 -8.36 -14.36 3.31
C ILE A 319 -7.93 -13.59 4.56
N SER A 320 -8.70 -12.60 5.01
CA SER A 320 -8.37 -11.82 6.21
C SER A 320 -8.23 -12.69 7.47
N VAL A 321 -9.04 -13.74 7.58
CA VAL A 321 -8.98 -14.70 8.70
C VAL A 321 -7.70 -15.55 8.63
N LEU A 322 -7.20 -15.82 7.42
CA LEU A 322 -6.03 -16.65 7.17
C LEU A 322 -4.70 -15.89 7.27
N LEU A 323 -4.70 -14.56 7.33
CA LEU A 323 -3.46 -13.77 7.40
C LEU A 323 -2.67 -13.99 8.69
N ALA A 324 -3.35 -14.32 9.81
CA ALA A 324 -2.77 -14.71 11.10
C ALA A 324 -1.61 -13.85 11.64
N TRP A 325 -1.50 -12.58 11.23
CA TRP A 325 -0.36 -11.70 11.54
C TRP A 325 1.01 -12.18 11.06
N GLU A 326 1.03 -13.03 10.04
CA GLU A 326 2.26 -13.57 9.47
C GLU A 326 3.17 -12.45 8.91
N PRO A 327 4.48 -12.46 9.24
CA PRO A 327 5.43 -11.49 8.71
C PRO A 327 5.68 -11.65 7.21
N ARG A 328 5.35 -12.84 6.69
CA ARG A 328 5.46 -13.25 5.29
C ARG A 328 4.22 -14.05 4.91
N VAL A 329 3.44 -13.51 3.99
CA VAL A 329 2.21 -14.10 3.47
C VAL A 329 2.44 -14.45 2.00
N ASP A 330 2.40 -15.75 1.70
CA ASP A 330 2.56 -16.29 0.35
C ASP A 330 1.19 -16.56 -0.30
N VAL A 331 1.09 -16.25 -1.59
CA VAL A 331 -0.15 -16.42 -2.36
C VAL A 331 -0.49 -17.90 -2.56
N ALA A 332 0.51 -18.76 -2.75
CA ALA A 332 0.30 -20.20 -2.95
C ALA A 332 -0.20 -20.86 -1.66
N ASP A 333 0.37 -20.49 -0.51
CA ASP A 333 -0.06 -21.02 0.79
C ASP A 333 -1.50 -20.60 1.11
N LEU A 334 -1.83 -19.33 0.87
CA LEU A 334 -3.21 -18.84 1.00
C LEU A 334 -4.17 -19.53 0.03
N ALA A 335 -3.76 -19.77 -1.21
CA ALA A 335 -4.58 -20.49 -2.19
C ALA A 335 -4.86 -21.92 -1.73
N ALA A 336 -3.84 -22.62 -1.21
CA ALA A 336 -3.98 -23.97 -0.67
C ALA A 336 -4.91 -24.00 0.56
N ALA A 337 -4.75 -23.04 1.48
CA ALA A 337 -5.55 -22.98 2.72
C ALA A 337 -7.01 -22.55 2.49
N SER A 338 -7.25 -21.64 1.55
CA SER A 338 -8.59 -21.10 1.25
C SER A 338 -9.36 -21.90 0.20
N GLY A 339 -8.68 -22.72 -0.61
CA GLY A 339 -9.25 -23.35 -1.80
C GLY A 339 -9.49 -22.39 -2.98
N LEU A 340 -9.07 -21.13 -2.87
CA LEU A 340 -9.18 -20.13 -3.92
C LEU A 340 -8.05 -20.27 -4.95
N THR A 341 -8.32 -19.89 -6.20
CA THR A 341 -7.26 -19.76 -7.20
C THR A 341 -6.27 -18.64 -6.82
N PRO A 342 -4.98 -18.72 -7.20
CA PRO A 342 -4.00 -17.66 -6.92
C PRO A 342 -4.42 -16.26 -7.39
N ASP A 343 -5.18 -16.15 -8.48
CA ASP A 343 -5.66 -14.85 -8.98
C ASP A 343 -6.77 -14.25 -8.12
N ARG A 344 -7.65 -15.09 -7.58
CA ARG A 344 -8.65 -14.67 -6.57
C ARG A 344 -7.99 -14.25 -5.27
N VAL A 345 -6.98 -15.00 -4.80
CA VAL A 345 -6.19 -14.61 -3.63
C VAL A 345 -5.50 -13.27 -3.85
N ARG A 346 -4.89 -13.03 -5.02
CA ARG A 346 -4.30 -11.73 -5.36
C ARG A 346 -5.35 -10.61 -5.34
N ALA A 347 -6.51 -10.82 -5.95
CA ALA A 347 -7.59 -9.83 -5.94
C ALA A 347 -8.08 -9.51 -4.51
N ALA A 348 -8.21 -10.54 -3.67
CA ALA A 348 -8.55 -10.41 -2.26
C ALA A 348 -7.50 -9.60 -1.49
N LEU A 349 -6.20 -9.92 -1.65
CA LEU A 349 -5.11 -9.17 -1.03
C LEU A 349 -5.07 -7.70 -1.46
N VAL A 350 -5.39 -7.38 -2.72
CA VAL A 350 -5.52 -5.99 -3.18
C VAL A 350 -6.69 -5.27 -2.50
N ARG A 351 -7.82 -5.95 -2.30
CA ARG A 351 -8.95 -5.40 -1.55
C ARG A 351 -8.59 -5.17 -0.08
N LEU A 352 -7.92 -6.14 0.57
CA LEU A 352 -7.40 -6.01 1.94
C LEU A 352 -6.36 -4.90 2.05
N GLY A 353 -5.55 -4.70 1.02
CA GLY A 353 -4.66 -3.55 0.91
C GLY A 353 -5.40 -2.21 0.94
N THR A 354 -6.56 -2.15 0.30
CA THR A 354 -7.44 -0.96 0.27
C THR A 354 -8.11 -0.70 1.62
N SER A 355 -8.36 -1.75 2.43
CA SER A 355 -8.80 -1.63 3.82
C SER A 355 -7.64 -1.41 4.80
N GLY A 356 -6.39 -1.39 4.32
CA GLY A 356 -5.19 -1.12 5.10
C GLY A 356 -4.62 -2.34 5.83
N GLN A 357 -5.10 -3.54 5.50
CA GLN A 357 -4.76 -4.78 6.21
C GLN A 357 -3.50 -5.49 5.68
N VAL A 358 -3.00 -5.11 4.51
CA VAL A 358 -1.87 -5.79 3.87
C VAL A 358 -0.85 -4.77 3.34
N GLY A 359 0.43 -5.11 3.46
CA GLY A 359 1.54 -4.49 2.72
C GLY A 359 2.31 -5.51 1.88
N TYR A 360 3.33 -5.08 1.15
CA TYR A 360 4.18 -5.95 0.34
C TYR A 360 5.67 -5.70 0.58
N ASP A 361 6.43 -6.76 0.82
CA ASP A 361 7.88 -6.74 0.97
C ASP A 361 8.58 -7.19 -0.31
N THR A 362 9.15 -6.23 -1.05
CA THR A 362 9.86 -6.49 -2.29
C THR A 362 11.10 -7.37 -2.12
N ALA A 363 11.78 -7.29 -0.97
CA ALA A 363 12.98 -8.10 -0.72
C ALA A 363 12.63 -9.59 -0.49
N GLU A 364 11.44 -9.85 0.05
CA GLU A 364 10.95 -11.21 0.32
C GLU A 364 9.96 -11.71 -0.71
N ALA A 365 9.59 -10.87 -1.68
CA ALA A 365 8.57 -11.12 -2.70
C ALA A 365 7.27 -11.67 -2.10
N ALA A 366 6.84 -11.08 -0.98
CA ALA A 366 5.72 -11.59 -0.20
C ALA A 366 4.87 -10.45 0.38
N HIS A 367 3.61 -10.74 0.63
CA HIS A 367 2.73 -9.85 1.39
C HIS A 367 3.09 -9.93 2.88
N PHE A 368 2.67 -8.93 3.66
CA PHE A 368 2.73 -9.00 5.12
C PHE A 368 1.46 -8.40 5.71
N HIS A 369 1.04 -8.92 6.87
CA HIS A 369 -0.12 -8.40 7.57
C HIS A 369 0.20 -7.07 8.27
N ARG A 370 -0.74 -6.13 8.24
CA ARG A 370 -0.72 -4.84 8.94
C ARG A 370 -2.16 -4.53 9.33
N GLU A 371 -2.41 -3.65 10.29
CA GLU A 371 -3.79 -3.18 10.53
C GLU A 371 -3.85 -1.65 10.63
N LEU A 372 -4.23 -0.99 9.54
CA LEU A 372 -4.57 0.44 9.59
C LEU A 372 -6.05 0.61 9.98
N PRO A 373 -6.47 1.78 10.51
CA PRO A 373 -7.85 1.99 10.97
C PRO A 373 -8.88 1.58 9.90
N TYR A 374 -9.72 0.59 10.21
CA TYR A 374 -10.70 0.04 9.27
C TYR A 374 -11.92 0.95 9.12
N ASP A 375 -12.50 0.97 7.91
CA ASP A 375 -13.68 1.77 7.61
C ASP A 375 -14.46 1.16 6.43
N SER A 376 -15.67 0.69 6.71
CA SER A 376 -16.56 0.09 5.72
C SER A 376 -16.93 1.09 4.63
N GLY A 377 -16.90 0.65 3.37
CA GLY A 377 -17.19 1.50 2.20
C GLY A 377 -16.05 2.48 1.83
N ARG A 378 -14.90 2.40 2.51
CA ARG A 378 -13.72 3.22 2.18
C ARG A 378 -13.24 2.98 0.74
N ALA A 379 -13.24 1.73 0.29
CA ALA A 379 -12.85 1.38 -1.07
C ALA A 379 -13.65 2.16 -2.12
N GLU A 380 -14.97 2.29 -1.94
CA GLU A 380 -15.85 3.05 -2.83
C GLU A 380 -15.63 4.55 -2.73
N ARG A 381 -15.58 5.10 -1.50
CA ARG A 381 -15.39 6.55 -1.30
C ARG A 381 -14.08 7.05 -1.89
N HIS A 382 -13.02 6.24 -1.78
CA HIS A 382 -11.68 6.58 -2.23
C HIS A 382 -11.42 6.33 -3.71
N ASN A 383 -12.33 5.64 -4.42
CA ASN A 383 -12.18 5.32 -5.84
C ASN A 383 -13.36 5.88 -6.67
N PRO A 384 -13.39 7.19 -6.98
CA PRO A 384 -14.47 7.80 -7.78
C PRO A 384 -14.69 7.12 -9.14
N ARG A 385 -13.61 6.66 -9.79
CA ARG A 385 -13.69 5.92 -11.06
C ARG A 385 -14.43 4.59 -10.92
N LEU A 386 -14.24 3.88 -9.80
CA LEU A 386 -14.97 2.65 -9.49
C LEU A 386 -16.46 2.95 -9.28
N ARG A 387 -16.79 3.98 -8.50
CA ARG A 387 -18.19 4.38 -8.29
C ARG A 387 -18.88 4.76 -9.60
N SER A 388 -18.24 5.59 -10.43
CA SER A 388 -18.81 5.98 -11.71
C SER A 388 -18.93 4.80 -12.69
N ALA A 389 -18.04 3.81 -12.60
CA ALA A 389 -18.18 2.58 -13.39
C ALA A 389 -19.40 1.77 -12.95
N ARG A 390 -19.61 1.59 -11.64
CA ARG A 390 -20.80 0.91 -11.10
C ARG A 390 -22.09 1.64 -11.49
N ALA A 391 -22.12 2.96 -11.36
CA ALA A 391 -23.28 3.77 -11.78
C ALA A 391 -23.61 3.61 -13.27
N LEU A 392 -22.61 3.48 -14.15
CA LEU A 392 -22.84 3.20 -15.58
C LEU A 392 -23.46 1.81 -15.82
N VAL A 393 -23.03 0.81 -15.04
CA VAL A 393 -23.58 -0.55 -15.11
C VAL A 393 -25.02 -0.58 -14.59
N GLU A 394 -25.28 0.02 -13.42
CA GLU A 394 -26.60 0.14 -12.81
C GLU A 394 -27.61 0.87 -13.70
N ALA A 395 -27.14 1.90 -14.44
CA ALA A 395 -27.96 2.64 -15.40
C ALA A 395 -28.22 1.89 -16.72
N GLY A 396 -27.67 0.68 -16.91
CA GLY A 396 -27.77 -0.07 -18.17
C GLY A 396 -27.10 0.65 -19.35
N ALA A 397 -26.12 1.52 -19.08
CA ALA A 397 -25.53 2.42 -20.07
C ALA A 397 -24.45 1.77 -20.95
N VAL A 398 -24.26 0.46 -20.84
CA VAL A 398 -23.20 -0.30 -21.53
C VAL A 398 -23.83 -1.36 -22.42
N ALA A 399 -23.63 -1.24 -23.73
CA ALA A 399 -23.99 -2.24 -24.72
C ALA A 399 -22.74 -2.98 -25.19
N VAL A 400 -22.67 -4.30 -24.96
CA VAL A 400 -21.55 -5.15 -25.38
C VAL A 400 -21.91 -5.86 -26.68
N ASP A 401 -21.01 -5.81 -27.67
CA ASP A 401 -21.12 -6.47 -28.97
C ASP A 401 -19.78 -7.15 -29.31
N GLY A 402 -19.67 -8.42 -28.92
CA GLY A 402 -18.44 -9.21 -29.07
C GLY A 402 -17.24 -8.53 -28.41
N ALA A 403 -16.19 -8.26 -29.20
CA ALA A 403 -14.98 -7.59 -28.73
C ALA A 403 -15.16 -6.07 -28.52
N LEU A 404 -16.21 -5.46 -29.07
CA LEU A 404 -16.51 -4.04 -28.92
C LEU A 404 -17.58 -3.83 -27.83
N ALA A 405 -17.56 -2.68 -27.19
CA ALA A 405 -18.65 -2.22 -26.34
C ALA A 405 -18.85 -0.71 -26.52
N THR A 406 -20.09 -0.27 -26.43
CA THR A 406 -20.49 1.14 -26.44
C THR A 406 -20.97 1.53 -25.05
N VAL A 407 -20.41 2.59 -24.49
CA VAL A 407 -20.78 3.14 -23.19
C VAL A 407 -21.33 4.53 -23.39
N THR A 408 -22.58 4.75 -22.97
CA THR A 408 -23.23 6.07 -22.99
C THR A 408 -22.91 6.81 -21.70
N ALA A 409 -22.17 7.91 -21.79
CA ALA A 409 -21.89 8.76 -20.64
C ALA A 409 -23.14 9.52 -20.18
N GLU A 410 -23.10 10.07 -18.96
CA GLU A 410 -24.20 10.84 -18.35
C GLU A 410 -24.63 12.05 -19.20
N ASP A 411 -23.72 12.61 -20.00
CA ASP A 411 -23.96 13.74 -20.90
C ASP A 411 -24.41 13.30 -22.31
N GLY A 412 -24.68 12.01 -22.51
CA GLY A 412 -25.11 11.42 -23.78
C GLY A 412 -23.98 11.08 -24.76
N HIS A 413 -22.72 11.41 -24.45
CA HIS A 413 -21.61 11.06 -25.34
C HIS A 413 -21.35 9.55 -25.36
N LEU A 414 -21.10 9.02 -26.56
CA LEU A 414 -20.79 7.60 -26.75
C LEU A 414 -19.28 7.37 -26.72
N HIS A 415 -18.84 6.47 -25.85
CA HIS A 415 -17.47 5.98 -25.79
C HIS A 415 -17.40 4.53 -26.28
N ARG A 416 -16.43 4.24 -27.13
CA ARG A 416 -16.15 2.88 -27.60
C ARG A 416 -15.06 2.28 -26.73
N VAL A 417 -15.32 1.10 -26.20
CA VAL A 417 -14.36 0.27 -25.49
C VAL A 417 -14.10 -0.96 -26.34
N ARG A 418 -12.83 -1.25 -26.61
CA ARG A 418 -12.43 -2.44 -27.37
C ARG A 418 -11.61 -3.34 -26.48
N ASP A 419 -11.90 -4.63 -26.55
CA ASP A 419 -11.12 -5.67 -25.91
C ASP A 419 -10.24 -6.37 -26.94
N GLU A 420 -8.95 -6.34 -26.68
CA GLU A 420 -7.95 -7.08 -27.44
C GLU A 420 -7.27 -8.06 -26.47
N ALA A 421 -7.74 -9.31 -26.47
CA ALA A 421 -7.21 -10.41 -25.65
C ALA A 421 -7.14 -10.09 -24.13
N GLY A 422 -8.19 -9.48 -23.57
CA GLY A 422 -8.31 -9.11 -22.16
C GLY A 422 -7.82 -7.69 -21.84
N VAL A 423 -7.14 -7.03 -22.80
CA VAL A 423 -6.70 -5.65 -22.67
C VAL A 423 -7.78 -4.72 -23.21
N LEU A 424 -8.37 -3.93 -22.31
CA LEU A 424 -9.41 -2.96 -22.67
C LEU A 424 -8.79 -1.62 -23.03
N THR A 425 -9.13 -1.13 -24.23
CA THR A 425 -8.83 0.22 -24.71
C THR A 425 -10.11 1.03 -24.82
N CYS A 426 -10.04 2.36 -24.69
CA CYS A 426 -11.23 3.22 -24.70
C CYS A 426 -11.02 4.48 -25.52
N SER A 427 -12.08 5.01 -26.15
CA SER A 427 -12.02 6.27 -26.90
C SER A 427 -12.07 7.53 -26.02
N CYS A 428 -12.15 7.42 -24.69
CA CYS A 428 -12.27 8.58 -23.80
C CYS A 428 -10.94 9.31 -23.57
N LEU A 429 -11.03 10.57 -23.14
CA LEU A 429 -9.86 11.42 -22.86
C LEU A 429 -8.88 10.81 -21.84
N TRP A 430 -9.40 10.09 -20.84
CA TRP A 430 -8.55 9.41 -19.85
C TRP A 430 -7.61 8.40 -20.52
N TRP A 431 -8.17 7.55 -21.39
CA TRP A 431 -7.37 6.57 -22.13
C TRP A 431 -6.42 7.25 -23.11
N ALA A 432 -6.90 8.25 -23.85
CA ALA A 432 -6.06 9.02 -24.77
C ALA A 432 -4.82 9.61 -24.07
N ARG A 433 -4.99 10.10 -22.84
CA ARG A 433 -3.91 10.71 -22.05
C ARG A 433 -2.98 9.70 -21.38
N TYR A 434 -3.52 8.60 -20.83
CA TYR A 434 -2.75 7.73 -19.93
C TYR A 434 -2.49 6.33 -20.46
N ARG A 435 -3.27 5.85 -21.44
CA ARG A 435 -3.11 4.52 -22.08
C ARG A 435 -2.91 3.38 -21.08
N GLY A 436 -3.69 3.38 -20.00
CA GLY A 436 -3.61 2.38 -18.92
C GLY A 436 -2.58 2.66 -17.82
N GLY A 437 -1.62 3.57 -18.04
CA GLY A 437 -0.56 3.90 -17.06
C GLY A 437 -1.02 4.63 -15.79
N ARG A 438 -2.33 4.88 -15.64
CA ARG A 438 -3.00 5.33 -14.39
C ARG A 438 -4.22 4.48 -14.06
N GLY A 439 -4.20 3.20 -14.44
CA GLY A 439 -5.34 2.29 -14.28
C GLY A 439 -6.49 2.58 -15.27
N PRO A 440 -7.51 1.73 -15.29
CA PRO A 440 -8.61 1.81 -16.24
C PRO A 440 -9.45 3.09 -16.07
N CYS A 441 -10.07 3.55 -17.16
CA CYS A 441 -11.11 4.57 -17.09
C CYS A 441 -12.43 3.95 -16.59
N LYS A 442 -13.39 4.80 -16.17
CA LYS A 442 -14.71 4.32 -15.72
C LYS A 442 -15.44 3.46 -16.78
N HIS A 443 -15.29 3.77 -18.07
CA HIS A 443 -15.94 3.02 -19.16
C HIS A 443 -15.35 1.63 -19.36
N ALA A 444 -14.02 1.52 -19.39
CA ALA A 444 -13.35 0.23 -19.50
C ALA A 444 -13.65 -0.64 -18.27
N LEU A 445 -13.70 -0.02 -17.08
CA LEU A 445 -14.04 -0.71 -15.84
C LEU A 445 -15.50 -1.22 -15.83
N ALA A 446 -16.45 -0.42 -16.31
CA ALA A 446 -17.86 -0.82 -16.44
C ALA A 446 -18.04 -1.99 -17.42
N VAL A 447 -17.37 -1.95 -18.58
CA VAL A 447 -17.36 -3.06 -19.55
C VAL A 447 -16.75 -4.33 -18.95
N ARG A 448 -15.67 -4.19 -18.16
CA ARG A 448 -15.03 -5.31 -17.47
C ARG A 448 -15.96 -5.98 -16.46
N MET A 449 -16.69 -5.19 -15.66
CA MET A 449 -17.68 -5.71 -14.71
C MET A 449 -18.73 -6.57 -15.41
N LEU A 450 -19.33 -6.06 -16.50
CA LEU A 450 -20.36 -6.79 -17.24
C LEU A 450 -19.84 -8.07 -17.92
N ARG A 451 -18.63 -8.01 -18.49
CA ARG A 451 -18.04 -9.20 -19.13
C ARG A 451 -17.68 -10.31 -18.13
N ARG A 452 -17.29 -9.95 -16.91
CA ARG A 452 -17.04 -10.91 -15.83
C ARG A 452 -18.34 -11.52 -15.32
N GLY A 453 -19.39 -10.71 -15.13
CA GLY A 453 -20.72 -11.21 -14.77
C GLY A 453 -21.39 -12.07 -15.86
N ALA A 454 -20.99 -11.91 -17.13
CA ALA A 454 -21.47 -12.71 -18.26
C ALA A 454 -20.64 -14.00 -18.51
N ALA A 455 -19.58 -14.27 -17.73
CA ALA A 455 -18.84 -15.52 -17.83
C ALA A 455 -19.76 -16.72 -17.48
N PRO A 456 -19.62 -17.88 -18.15
CA PRO A 456 -20.67 -18.89 -18.18
C PRO A 456 -20.74 -19.69 -16.87
N GLY A 457 -21.52 -19.19 -15.91
CA GLY A 457 -21.95 -19.90 -14.71
C GLY A 457 -23.46 -19.84 -14.44
N ALA A 458 -24.19 -18.99 -15.16
CA ALA A 458 -25.64 -18.83 -15.00
C ALA A 458 -26.37 -19.12 -16.33
N ALA A 459 -26.49 -20.40 -16.68
CA ALA A 459 -27.46 -20.81 -17.68
C ALA A 459 -28.87 -20.69 -17.05
N VAL A 460 -29.50 -19.53 -17.22
CA VAL A 460 -30.93 -19.38 -16.94
C VAL A 460 -31.69 -20.16 -18.01
N SER A 461 -32.33 -21.25 -17.59
CA SER A 461 -33.17 -22.09 -18.43
C SER A 461 -34.29 -21.25 -19.05
N ALA A 462 -34.24 -21.05 -20.37
CA ALA A 462 -35.37 -20.56 -21.14
C ALA A 462 -36.47 -21.64 -21.16
N GLY A 463 -37.39 -21.55 -20.20
CA GLY A 463 -38.61 -22.36 -20.15
C GLY A 463 -39.57 -21.95 -21.26
N ALA A 464 -39.89 -22.93 -22.10
CA ALA A 464 -40.78 -22.81 -23.25
C ALA A 464 -42.20 -22.38 -22.87
N VAL A 465 -42.70 -21.31 -23.51
CA VAL A 465 -44.15 -21.04 -23.57
C VAL A 465 -44.72 -21.87 -24.73
N ARG A 466 -45.25 -23.05 -24.38
CA ARG A 466 -46.08 -23.87 -25.28
C ARG A 466 -47.43 -23.18 -25.49
N ARG A 467 -47.82 -23.09 -26.77
CA ARG A 467 -49.18 -22.82 -27.26
C ARG A 467 -50.17 -23.81 -26.62
N GLY A 468 -51.23 -23.29 -26.01
CA GLY A 468 -52.43 -24.03 -25.63
C GLY A 468 -53.61 -23.54 -26.46
N LEU A 469 -54.11 -24.42 -27.32
CA LEU A 469 -55.41 -24.28 -27.99
C LEU A 469 -56.54 -24.30 -26.94
N ALA A 470 -57.52 -23.43 -27.10
CA ALA A 470 -58.86 -23.62 -26.56
C ALA A 470 -59.86 -23.31 -27.68
N GLY A 471 -60.35 -24.37 -28.32
CA GLY A 471 -61.63 -24.35 -29.00
C GLY A 471 -62.73 -24.64 -27.97
N ILE A 472 -63.82 -23.90 -28.05
CA ILE A 472 -65.12 -24.34 -27.54
C ILE A 472 -66.18 -23.81 -28.49
N ASP A 473 -66.93 -24.76 -29.03
CA ASP A 473 -68.09 -24.67 -29.89
C ASP A 473 -69.32 -24.04 -29.23
N GLY A 474 -70.24 -23.59 -30.08
CA GLY A 474 -71.66 -23.37 -29.79
C GLY A 474 -72.10 -21.97 -30.23
N GLY A 475 -72.72 -21.72 -31.39
CA GLY A 475 -73.77 -22.48 -32.06
C GLY A 475 -75.14 -21.86 -31.72
N VAL A 476 -75.87 -21.41 -32.75
CA VAL A 476 -77.34 -21.42 -32.94
C VAL A 476 -77.82 -20.17 -33.71
N ARG A 477 -78.24 -20.47 -34.96
CA ARG A 477 -79.21 -19.82 -35.86
C ARG A 477 -78.89 -18.49 -36.51
#